data_AF-A0A6B2DDE9-F1
#
_entry.id   AF-A0A6B2DDE9-F1
#
_cell.length_a   1.000
_cell.length_b   1.000
_cell.length_c   1.000
_cell.angle_alpha   90.00
_cell.angle_beta   90.00
_cell.angle_gamma   90.00
#
_symmetry.space_group_name_H-M   'P 1'
#
loop_
_entity.id
_entity.type
_entity.pdbx_description
1 polymer ?
#
loop_
_entity_poly.entity_id
_entity_poly.type
_entity_poly.pdbx_seq_one_letter_code
_entity_poly.pdbx_strand_id
1 'polypeptide(L)'
;MWLTVSPAHLAAAGEALASHPETSFAVATTGTTNLTAMVNCRDGRDLFRYLTDRVAGIRGVQTLESAPVIRTVKRAGTPLRRPAGRP
;
A
#
# COMPACT_ATOMS: atom_id res chain seq x y z
N MET A 1 0.95 3.28 -3.84
CA MET A 1 0.10 2.68 -4.90
C MET A 1 -1.21 3.43 -4.93
N TRP A 2 -1.74 3.67 -6.13
CA TRP A 2 -3.03 4.29 -6.35
C TRP A 2 -3.89 3.35 -7.19
N LEU A 3 -5.11 3.08 -6.74
CA LEU A 3 -6.00 2.09 -7.34
C LEU A 3 -7.35 2.71 -7.68
N THR A 4 -7.91 2.29 -8.81
CA THR A 4 -9.32 2.47 -9.10
C THR A 4 -10.02 1.16 -8.83
N VAL A 5 -10.96 1.16 -7.88
CA VAL A 5 -11.75 0.00 -7.50
C VAL A 5 -13.22 0.28 -7.77
N SER A 6 -13.95 -0.71 -8.30
CA SER A 6 -15.41 -0.62 -8.39
C SER A 6 -16.02 -0.24 -7.03
N PRO A 7 -16.90 0.78 -6.94
CA PRO A 7 -17.41 1.27 -5.65
C PRO A 7 -18.04 0.18 -4.77
N ALA A 8 -18.71 -0.81 -5.36
CA ALA A 8 -19.30 -1.94 -4.64
C ALA A 8 -18.27 -2.82 -3.91
N HIS A 9 -16.99 -2.73 -4.28
CA HIS A 9 -15.90 -3.50 -3.70
C HIS A 9 -14.89 -2.64 -2.93
N LEU A 10 -15.07 -1.31 -2.87
CA LEU A 10 -14.06 -0.41 -2.32
C LEU A 10 -13.70 -0.75 -0.86
N ALA A 11 -14.70 -0.96 0.00
CA ALA A 11 -14.48 -1.34 1.39
C ALA A 11 -13.76 -2.70 1.50
N ALA A 12 -14.24 -3.71 0.77
CA ALA A 12 -13.66 -5.05 0.80
C ALA A 12 -12.22 -5.09 0.25
N ALA A 13 -11.92 -4.30 -0.78
CA ALA A 13 -10.58 -4.16 -1.33
C ALA A 13 -9.64 -3.45 -0.34
N GLY A 14 -10.14 -2.41 0.35
CA GLY A 14 -9.40 -1.73 1.42
C GLY A 14 -9.03 -2.68 2.57
N GLU A 15 -10.00 -3.46 3.04
CA GLU A 15 -9.79 -4.49 4.07
C GLU A 15 -8.81 -5.58 3.61
N ALA A 16 -8.95 -6.07 2.37
CA ALA A 16 -8.04 -7.04 1.80
C ALA A 16 -6.60 -6.50 1.78
N LEU A 17 -6.39 -5.28 1.30
CA LEU A 17 -5.08 -4.64 1.33
C LEU A 17 -4.56 -4.46 2.75
N ALA A 18 -5.39 -4.00 3.68
CA ALA A 18 -5.01 -3.79 5.08
C ALA A 18 -4.59 -5.10 5.79
N SER A 19 -5.10 -6.25 5.34
CA SER A 19 -4.71 -7.56 5.85
C SER A 19 -3.36 -8.07 5.32
N HIS A 20 -2.81 -7.46 4.27
CA HIS A 20 -1.54 -7.89 3.69
C HIS A 20 -0.35 -7.42 4.54
N PRO A 21 0.66 -8.27 4.79
CA PRO A 21 1.83 -7.91 5.60
C PRO A 21 2.68 -6.80 4.97
N GLU A 22 2.63 -6.64 3.65
CA GLU A 22 3.31 -5.56 2.94
C GLU A 22 2.66 -4.20 3.21
N THR A 23 1.36 -4.15 3.52
CA THR A 23 0.60 -2.90 3.63
C THR A 23 0.87 -2.18 4.95
N SER A 24 1.46 -0.99 4.86
CA SER A 24 1.63 -0.10 6.01
C SER A 24 0.39 0.75 6.27
N PHE A 25 -0.35 1.07 5.22
CA PHE A 25 -1.60 1.81 5.30
C PHE A 25 -2.40 1.65 4.01
N ALA A 26 -3.72 1.64 4.14
CA ALA A 26 -4.68 1.71 3.04
C ALA A 26 -5.78 2.71 3.40
N VAL A 27 -6.22 3.51 2.43
CA VAL A 27 -7.27 4.51 2.66
C VAL A 27 -8.10 4.76 1.41
N ALA A 28 -9.40 4.89 1.59
CA ALA A 28 -10.28 5.40 0.57
C ALA A 28 -10.02 6.89 0.33
N THR A 29 -9.94 7.29 -0.93
CA THR A 29 -9.67 8.68 -1.33
C THR A 29 -10.73 9.18 -2.29
N THR A 30 -10.90 10.49 -2.36
CA THR A 30 -11.69 11.15 -3.40
C THR A 30 -10.73 11.63 -4.49
N GLY A 31 -10.88 11.20 -5.75
CA GLY A 31 -10.00 11.58 -6.85
C GLY A 31 -10.09 10.65 -8.06
N THR A 32 -9.10 10.75 -8.96
CA THR A 32 -8.96 9.87 -10.14
C THR A 32 -8.76 8.40 -9.75
N THR A 33 -8.19 8.17 -8.57
CA THR A 33 -8.13 6.89 -7.88
C THR A 33 -8.88 7.01 -6.56
N ASN A 34 -9.59 5.95 -6.19
CA ASN A 34 -10.46 5.94 -5.00
C ASN A 34 -9.91 5.11 -3.83
N LEU A 35 -8.75 4.48 -4.01
CA LEU A 35 -8.04 3.74 -2.96
C LEU A 35 -6.54 3.97 -3.09
N THR A 36 -5.89 4.37 -2.00
CA THR A 36 -4.44 4.54 -1.92
C THR A 36 -3.88 3.60 -0.88
N ALA A 37 -2.74 2.98 -1.17
CA ALA A 37 -2.01 2.15 -0.21
C ALA A 37 -0.50 2.40 -0.25
N MET A 38 0.12 2.40 0.93
CA MET A 38 1.57 2.37 1.09
C MET A 38 1.99 0.96 1.45
N VAL A 39 2.94 0.40 0.70
CA VAL A 39 3.41 -0.97 0.86
C VAL A 39 4.92 -1.00 1.00
N ASN A 40 5.41 -1.88 1.87
CA ASN A 40 6.82 -2.15 2.07
C ASN A 40 7.10 -3.57 1.58
N CYS A 41 7.84 -3.68 0.49
CA CYS A 41 8.32 -4.95 -0.02
C CYS A 41 9.84 -5.04 0.22
N ARG A 42 10.38 -6.27 0.25
CA ARG A 42 11.81 -6.48 0.50
C ARG A 42 12.70 -5.87 -0.58
N ASP A 43 12.29 -6.01 -1.84
CA ASP A 43 12.99 -5.52 -3.01
C ASP A 43 12.01 -5.36 -4.21
N GLY A 44 12.54 -4.98 -5.37
CA GLY A 44 11.72 -4.79 -6.58
C GLY A 44 11.09 -6.08 -7.13
N ARG A 45 11.72 -7.25 -6.95
CA ARG A 45 11.13 -8.54 -7.38
C ARG A 45 9.97 -8.92 -6.47
N ASP A 46 10.14 -8.68 -5.17
CA ASP A 46 9.09 -8.87 -4.18
C ASP A 46 7.90 -7.96 -4.46
N LEU A 47 8.15 -6.68 -4.79
CA LEU A 47 7.11 -5.76 -5.24
C LEU A 47 6.40 -6.27 -6.49
N PHE A 48 7.14 -6.71 -7.51
CA PHE A 48 6.52 -7.22 -8.74
C PHE A 48 5.56 -8.38 -8.45
N ARG A 49 6.00 -9.40 -7.69
CA ARG A 49 5.13 -10.53 -7.29
C ARG A 49 3.93 -10.07 -6.48
N TYR A 50 4.13 -9.16 -5.53
CA TYR A 50 3.03 -8.62 -4.74
C TYR A 50 1.96 -7.99 -5.63
N LEU A 51 2.37 -7.21 -6.64
CA LEU A 51 1.44 -6.57 -7.58
C LEU A 51 0.75 -7.59 -8.50
N THR A 52 1.48 -8.55 -9.07
CA THR A 52 0.94 -9.50 -10.06
C THR A 52 0.15 -10.64 -9.45
N ASP A 53 0.39 -10.99 -8.19
CA ASP A 53 -0.20 -12.17 -7.57
C ASP A 53 -1.26 -11.76 -6.54
N ARG A 54 -0.87 -10.97 -5.54
CA ARG A 54 -1.73 -10.62 -4.39
C ARG A 54 -2.69 -9.49 -4.74
N VAL A 55 -2.18 -8.39 -5.29
CA VAL A 55 -3.01 -7.23 -5.64
C VAL A 55 -3.91 -7.53 -6.84
N ALA A 56 -3.39 -8.23 -7.86
CA ALA A 56 -4.19 -8.65 -9.02
C ALA A 56 -5.37 -9.57 -8.64
N GLY A 57 -5.26 -10.32 -7.53
CA GLY A 57 -6.34 -11.15 -7.01
C GLY A 57 -7.46 -10.38 -6.29
N ILE A 58 -7.29 -9.09 -6.03
CA ILE A 58 -8.30 -8.29 -5.32
C ILE A 58 -9.45 -7.96 -6.25
N ARG A 59 -10.63 -8.50 -5.92
CA ARG A 59 -11.86 -8.27 -6.69
C ARG A 59 -12.18 -6.79 -6.79
N GLY A 60 -12.52 -6.36 -8.00
CA GLY A 60 -13.00 -5.01 -8.28
C GLY A 60 -11.90 -3.99 -8.57
N VAL A 61 -10.62 -4.34 -8.43
CA VAL A 61 -9.51 -3.51 -8.93
C VAL A 61 -9.59 -3.43 -10.46
N GLN A 62 -9.66 -2.21 -10.98
CA GLN A 62 -9.74 -1.92 -12.42
C GLN A 62 -8.39 -1.45 -12.96
N THR A 63 -7.74 -0.55 -12.22
CA THR A 63 -6.41 -0.03 -12.57
C THR A 63 -5.57 0.12 -11.31
N LEU A 64 -4.26 0.08 -11.50
CA LEU A 64 -3.25 0.20 -10.46
C LEU A 64 -2.07 0.99 -11.02
N GLU A 65 -1.65 2.01 -10.28
CA GLU A 65 -0.37 2.69 -10.47
C GLU A 65 0.52 2.49 -9.23
N SER A 66 1.81 2.22 -9.47
CA SER A 66 2.81 2.07 -8.41
C SER A 66 3.98 3.02 -8.64
N ALA A 67 4.39 3.73 -7.58
CA ALA A 67 5.60 4.54 -7.56
C ALA A 67 6.49 4.10 -6.38
N PRO A 68 7.61 3.39 -6.64
CA PRO A 68 8.56 3.02 -5.60
C PRO A 68 9.23 4.25 -4.97
N VAL A 69 9.35 4.26 -3.65
CA VAL A 69 10.04 5.33 -2.92
C VAL A 69 11.54 5.06 -2.93
N ILE A 70 12.31 5.85 -3.69
CA ILE A 70 13.78 5.70 -3.79
C ILE A 70 14.48 6.35 -2.59
N ARG A 71 13.99 7.51 -2.13
CA ARG A 71 14.54 8.25 -0.99
C ARG A 71 13.48 9.07 -0.28
N THR A 72 13.35 8.90 1.03
CA THR A 72 12.53 9.80 1.87
C THR A 72 13.33 11.05 2.21
N VAL A 73 13.03 12.17 1.55
CA VAL A 73 13.72 13.46 1.78
C VAL A 73 13.21 14.22 2.99
N LYS A 74 11.93 14.02 3.33
CA LYS A 74 11.25 14.68 4.45
C LYS A 74 10.28 13.69 5.06
N ARG A 75 10.18 13.69 6.38
CA ARG A 75 9.18 12.92 7.14
C ARG A 75 8.50 13.88 8.11
N ALA A 76 7.18 13.78 8.17
CA ALA A 76 6.37 14.46 9.19
C ALA A 76 5.82 13.43 10.17
N GLY A 77 5.63 13.85 11.42
CA GLY A 77 5.15 13.01 12.51
C GLY A 77 6.14 12.91 13.67
N THR A 78 5.65 12.46 14.82
CA THR A 78 6.47 12.27 16.02
C THR A 78 7.49 11.14 15.77
N PRO A 79 8.79 11.35 16.01
CA PRO A 79 9.77 10.27 15.92
C PRO A 79 9.41 9.18 16.93
N LEU A 80 9.28 7.94 16.47
CA LEU A 80 9.24 6.81 17.39
C LEU A 80 10.59 6.76 18.11
N ARG A 81 10.56 6.79 19.44
CA ARG A 81 11.76 6.60 20.24
C ARG A 81 12.38 5.27 19.86
N ARG A 82 13.61 5.30 19.37
CA ARG A 82 14.37 4.07 19.14
C ARG A 82 14.49 3.37 20.49
N PRO A 83 14.11 2.09 20.63
CA PRO A 83 14.35 1.38 21.88
C PRO A 83 15.84 1.47 22.20
N ALA A 84 16.16 1.74 23.48
CA ALA A 84 17.54 1.75 23.93
C ALA A 84 18.19 0.43 23.50
N GLY A 85 19.33 0.51 22.80
CA GLY A 85 20.03 -0.70 22.37
C GLY A 85 20.24 -1.59 23.58
N ARG A 86 19.83 -2.86 23.48
CA ARG A 86 20.18 -3.87 24.47
C ARG A 86 21.72 -3.95 24.48
N PRO A 87 22.37 -3.94 25.68
CA PRO A 87 23.83 -3.90 25.81
C PRO A 87 24.50 -5.07 25.10
#